data_AF-X1VHV1-F1
#
_entry.id   AF-X1VHV1-F1
#
_cell.length_a   1.000
_cell.length_b   1.000
_cell.length_c   1.000
_cell.angle_alpha   90.00
_cell.angle_beta   90.00
_cell.angle_gamma   90.00
#
_symmetry.space_group_name_H-M   'P 1'
#
loop_
_entity.id
_entity.type
_entity.pdbx_description
1 polymer ?
#
loop_
_entity_poly.entity_id
_entity_poly.type
_entity_poly.pdbx_seq_one_letter_code
_entity_poly.pdbx_strand_id
1 'polypeptide(L)'
;MAELFIHGYIDRHGKFNAQKTKDRLVEDETGTGFLIEKGNNSYWGKDLIITEKDISNLIRTKGAVFSACSLLLKNAGLTFDKIDAFYIAGGFGQHLNIEN
;
A
#
# COMPACT_ATOMS: atom_id res chain seq x y z
N MET A 1 0.84 -0.92 4.62
CA MET A 1 1.51 0.09 3.76
C MET A 1 1.60 1.43 4.46
N ALA A 2 0.50 1.95 5.02
CA ALA A 2 0.50 3.20 5.80
C ALA A 2 1.63 3.23 6.84
N GLU A 3 1.76 2.17 7.65
CA GLU A 3 2.83 2.07 8.65
C GLU A 3 4.24 2.14 8.10
N LEU A 4 4.50 1.52 6.94
CA LEU A 4 5.81 1.59 6.29
C LEU A 4 6.13 3.03 5.85
N PHE A 5 5.13 3.77 5.41
CA PHE A 5 5.28 5.15 4.97
C PHE A 5 5.41 6.13 6.15
N ILE A 6 4.50 6.04 7.13
CA ILE A 6 4.47 6.90 8.34
C ILE A 6 5.79 6.81 9.11
N HIS A 7 6.35 5.60 9.24
CA HIS A 7 7.63 5.39 9.92
C HIS A 7 8.86 5.65 9.03
N GLY A 8 8.64 5.98 7.75
CA GLY A 8 9.69 6.32 6.78
C GLY A 8 10.55 5.13 6.32
N TYR A 9 10.03 3.90 6.43
CA TYR A 9 10.62 2.72 5.81
C TYR A 9 10.49 2.76 4.29
N ILE A 10 9.45 3.41 3.78
CA ILE A 10 9.29 3.71 2.34
C ILE A 10 9.08 5.21 2.10
N ASP A 11 9.47 5.67 0.91
CA ASP A 11 9.14 7.01 0.43
C ASP A 11 7.79 7.07 -0.31
N ARG A 12 7.44 8.25 -0.83
CA ARG A 12 6.22 8.49 -1.61
C ARG A 12 6.14 7.72 -2.93
N HIS A 13 7.27 7.21 -3.43
CA HIS A 13 7.35 6.39 -4.63
C HIS A 13 7.24 4.89 -4.31
N GLY A 14 7.16 4.54 -3.03
CA GLY A 14 7.10 3.16 -2.55
C GLY A 14 8.48 2.49 -2.51
N LYS A 15 9.57 3.27 -2.50
CA LYS A 15 10.95 2.77 -2.43
C LYS A 15 11.43 2.63 -1.01
N PHE A 16 12.10 1.52 -0.69
CA PHE A 16 12.60 1.29 0.67
C PHE A 16 13.78 2.21 1.00
N ASN A 17 13.78 2.75 2.22
CA ASN A 17 14.92 3.47 2.78
C ASN A 17 15.93 2.47 3.36
N ALA A 18 16.97 2.15 2.59
CA ALA A 18 17.99 1.15 2.94
C ALA A 18 18.65 1.35 4.31
N GLN A 19 18.75 2.59 4.81
CA GLN A 19 19.31 2.85 6.14
C GLN A 19 18.34 2.45 7.25
N LYS A 20 17.05 2.77 7.10
CA LYS A 20 16.02 2.41 8.09
C LYS A 20 15.62 0.94 8.03
N THR A 21 15.77 0.29 6.89
CA THR A 21 15.36 -1.10 6.66
C THR A 21 16.50 -2.10 6.75
N LYS A 22 17.72 -1.68 7.08
CA LYS A 22 18.95 -2.50 6.99
C LYS A 22 18.82 -3.93 7.55
N ASP A 23 18.14 -4.11 8.68
CA ASP A 23 18.02 -5.42 9.35
C ASP A 23 16.91 -6.31 8.80
N ARG A 24 16.05 -5.77 7.93
CA ARG A 24 14.86 -6.44 7.37
C ARG A 24 14.79 -6.35 5.85
N LEU A 25 15.75 -5.73 5.20
CA LEU A 25 15.81 -5.64 3.75
C LEU A 25 16.25 -7.00 3.20
N VAL A 26 15.51 -7.49 2.23
CA VAL A 26 15.81 -8.71 1.48
C VAL A 26 15.98 -8.31 0.02
N GLU A 27 17.07 -8.74 -0.59
CA GLU A 27 17.31 -8.56 -2.02
C GLU A 27 17.44 -9.95 -2.65
N ASP A 28 16.62 -10.20 -3.66
CA ASP A 28 16.66 -11.41 -4.46
C ASP A 28 16.47 -11.10 -5.95
N GLU A 29 16.37 -12.14 -6.78
CA GLU A 29 16.17 -12.03 -8.23
C GLU A 29 14.85 -11.32 -8.60
N THR A 30 13.88 -11.28 -7.69
CA THR A 30 12.57 -10.65 -7.87
C THR A 30 12.56 -9.18 -7.45
N GLY A 31 13.62 -8.72 -6.79
CA GLY A 31 13.87 -7.33 -6.41
C GLY A 31 14.03 -7.14 -4.90
N THR A 32 13.76 -5.92 -4.45
CA THR A 32 13.90 -5.53 -3.05
C THR A 32 12.59 -5.77 -2.30
N GLY A 33 12.69 -6.39 -1.12
CA GLY A 33 11.58 -6.65 -0.22
C GLY A 33 11.90 -6.36 1.23
N PHE A 34 10.85 -6.30 2.04
CA PHE A 34 10.95 -6.09 3.48
C PHE A 34 10.40 -7.31 4.22
N LEU A 35 11.24 -7.90 5.06
CA LEU A 35 10.93 -9.06 5.90
C LEU A 35 10.00 -8.63 7.05
N ILE A 36 8.75 -9.06 6.97
CA ILE A 36 7.76 -8.88 8.02
C ILE A 36 8.03 -9.91 9.12
N GLU A 37 8.13 -11.18 8.76
CA GLU A 37 8.36 -12.29 9.71
C GLU A 37 9.15 -13.43 9.07
N LYS A 38 10.01 -14.07 9.87
CA LYS A 38 10.83 -15.22 9.44
C LYS A 38 9.99 -16.48 9.31
N GLY A 39 10.38 -17.37 8.39
CA GLY A 39 9.70 -18.63 8.15
C GLY A 39 9.61 -19.54 9.36
N ASN A 40 10.59 -19.49 10.27
CA ASN A 40 10.57 -20.28 11.50
C ASN A 40 9.42 -19.88 12.45
N ASN A 41 8.89 -18.66 12.30
CA ASN A 41 7.75 -18.14 13.07
C ASN A 41 6.43 -18.18 12.26
N SER A 42 6.44 -18.70 11.03
CA SER A 42 5.27 -18.78 10.17
C SER A 42 4.77 -20.22 10.06
N TYR A 43 3.45 -20.39 9.93
CA TYR A 43 2.81 -21.71 9.82
C TYR A 43 3.32 -22.51 8.61
N TRP A 44 3.67 -21.83 7.52
CA TRP A 44 4.08 -22.43 6.26
C TRP A 44 5.61 -22.59 6.13
N GLY A 45 6.40 -22.20 7.14
CA GLY A 45 7.86 -22.38 7.15
C GLY A 45 8.61 -21.50 6.14
N LYS A 46 7.98 -20.45 5.59
CA LYS A 46 8.62 -19.51 4.64
C LYS A 46 8.51 -18.09 5.13
N ASP A 47 9.50 -17.28 4.79
CA ASP A 47 9.54 -15.86 5.12
C ASP A 47 8.30 -15.14 4.57
N LEU A 48 7.72 -14.28 5.39
CA LEU A 48 6.67 -13.35 5.00
C LEU A 48 7.32 -12.03 4.61
N ILE A 49 7.28 -11.71 3.32
CA ILE A 49 7.96 -10.55 2.73
C ILE A 49 6.92 -9.70 1.98
N ILE A 50 7.10 -8.38 2.02
CA ILE A 50 6.41 -7.44 1.13
C ILE A 50 7.42 -6.79 0.18
N THR A 51 7.19 -6.90 -1.12
CA THR A 51 8.14 -6.41 -2.13
C THR A 51 7.82 -4.99 -2.59
N GLU A 52 8.80 -4.29 -3.16
CA GLU A 52 8.54 -3.01 -3.85
C GLU A 52 7.53 -3.17 -5.00
N LYS A 53 7.48 -4.34 -5.64
CA LYS A 53 6.49 -4.64 -6.69
C LYS A 53 5.07 -4.68 -6.13
N ASP A 54 4.88 -5.30 -4.97
CA ASP A 54 3.58 -5.34 -4.27
C ASP A 54 3.13 -3.93 -3.87
N ILE A 55 4.07 -3.15 -3.30
CA ILE A 55 3.83 -1.76 -2.92
C ILE A 55 3.47 -0.93 -4.16
N SER A 56 4.20 -1.09 -5.25
CA SER A 56 3.96 -0.40 -6.51
C SER A 56 2.60 -0.75 -7.11
N ASN A 57 2.20 -2.03 -7.04
CA ASN A 57 0.87 -2.47 -7.45
C ASN A 57 -0.23 -1.81 -6.60
N LEU A 58 -0.05 -1.75 -5.29
CA LEU A 58 -1.04 -1.13 -4.39
C LEU A 58 -1.15 0.39 -4.62
N ILE A 59 -0.03 1.09 -4.87
CA ILE A 59 -0.03 2.52 -5.26
C ILE A 59 -0.80 2.71 -6.58
N ARG A 60 -0.53 1.87 -7.59
CA ARG A 60 -1.23 1.94 -8.89
C ARG A 60 -2.72 1.74 -8.74
N THR A 61 -3.16 0.72 -8.00
CA THR A 61 -4.58 0.42 -7.82
C THR A 61 -5.30 1.55 -7.09
N LYS A 62 -4.74 2.08 -5.99
CA LYS A 62 -5.32 3.24 -5.28
C LYS A 62 -5.36 4.48 -6.17
N GLY A 63 -4.28 4.73 -6.92
CA GLY A 63 -4.19 5.85 -7.86
C GLY A 63 -5.23 5.77 -8.99
N ALA A 64 -5.47 4.57 -9.52
CA ALA A 64 -6.47 4.34 -10.55
C ALA A 64 -7.90 4.62 -10.05
N VAL A 65 -8.26 4.11 -8.86
CA VAL A 65 -9.58 4.35 -8.26
C VAL A 65 -9.80 5.84 -7.99
N PHE A 66 -8.83 6.51 -7.35
CA PHE A 66 -8.92 7.95 -7.09
C PHE A 66 -9.05 8.75 -8.39
N SER A 67 -8.27 8.40 -9.42
CA SER A 67 -8.31 9.08 -10.73
C SER A 67 -9.67 8.90 -11.42
N ALA A 68 -10.25 7.70 -11.34
CA ALA A 68 -11.58 7.43 -11.88
C ALA A 68 -12.65 8.29 -11.17
N CYS A 69 -12.65 8.32 -9.83
CA CYS A 69 -13.57 9.15 -9.06
C CYS A 69 -13.40 10.65 -9.40
N SER A 70 -12.16 11.13 -9.43
CA SER A 70 -11.84 12.53 -9.76
C SER A 70 -12.30 12.91 -11.16
N LEU A 71 -12.11 12.03 -12.15
CA LEU A 71 -12.57 12.24 -13.52
C LEU A 71 -14.09 12.30 -13.61
N LEU A 72 -14.81 11.40 -12.93
CA LEU A 72 -16.27 11.39 -12.92
C LEU A 72 -16.85 12.69 -12.34
N LEU A 73 -16.32 13.14 -11.19
CA LEU A 73 -16.74 14.40 -10.57
C LEU A 73 -16.47 15.59 -11.48
N LYS A 74 -15.26 15.66 -12.05
CA LYS A 74 -14.89 16.71 -13.00
C LYS A 74 -15.85 16.77 -14.18
N ASN A 75 -16.21 15.62 -14.76
CA ASN A 75 -17.13 15.55 -15.87
C ASN A 75 -18.56 15.98 -15.49
N ALA A 76 -18.95 15.78 -14.24
CA ALA A 76 -20.22 16.24 -13.68
C ALA A 76 -20.20 17.72 -13.23
N GLY A 77 -19.07 18.41 -13.33
CA GLY A 77 -18.91 19.77 -12.81
C GLY A 77 -18.92 19.85 -11.28
N LEU A 78 -18.63 18.74 -10.61
CA LEU A 78 -18.61 18.60 -9.16
C LEU A 78 -17.17 18.48 -8.64
N THR A 79 -17.04 18.74 -7.35
CA THR A 79 -15.80 18.60 -6.58
C THR A 79 -16.04 17.67 -5.40
N PHE A 80 -14.97 17.15 -4.79
CA PHE A 80 -15.09 16.19 -3.69
C PHE A 80 -15.82 16.73 -2.45
N ASP A 81 -15.82 18.05 -2.21
CA ASP A 81 -16.60 18.70 -1.14
C ASP A 81 -18.12 18.63 -1.35
N LYS A 82 -18.58 18.25 -2.55
CA LYS A 82 -20.00 18.05 -2.86
C LYS A 82 -20.48 16.63 -2.58
N ILE A 83 -19.63 15.77 -2.02
CA ILE A 83 -19.98 14.39 -1.68
C ILE A 83 -20.37 14.34 -0.21
N ASP A 84 -21.64 14.03 0.05
CA ASP A 84 -22.15 13.89 1.41
C ASP A 84 -21.71 12.56 2.06
N ALA A 85 -21.59 11.50 1.26
CA ALA A 85 -21.26 10.16 1.76
C ALA A 85 -20.46 9.32 0.76
N PHE A 86 -19.53 8.53 1.27
CA PHE A 86 -18.81 7.49 0.54
C PHE A 86 -19.30 6.11 0.97
N TYR A 87 -19.77 5.30 0.02
CA TYR A 87 -20.13 3.91 0.23
C TYR A 87 -19.04 3.01 -0.33
N ILE A 88 -18.46 2.17 0.52
CA ILE A 88 -17.35 1.28 0.16
C ILE A 88 -17.87 -0.16 0.19
N ALA A 89 -17.66 -0.87 -0.92
CA ALA A 89 -18.03 -2.27 -1.07
C ALA A 89 -16.81 -3.11 -1.49
N GLY A 90 -16.84 -4.40 -1.17
CA GLY A 90 -15.76 -5.35 -1.49
C GLY A 90 -15.13 -5.98 -0.24
N GLY A 91 -14.28 -6.98 -0.44
CA GLY A 91 -13.70 -7.80 0.66
C GLY A 91 -12.86 -7.02 1.67
N PHE A 92 -12.42 -5.82 1.33
CA PHE A 92 -11.67 -4.94 2.24
C PHE A 92 -12.55 -4.07 3.13
N GLY A 93 -13.85 -3.90 2.81
CA GLY A 93 -14.73 -2.98 3.52
C GLY A 93 -14.91 -3.29 5.01
N GLN A 94 -14.85 -4.58 5.39
CA GLN A 94 -14.96 -5.00 6.81
C GLN A 94 -13.74 -4.65 7.67
N HIS A 95 -12.59 -4.41 7.07
CA HIS A 95 -11.32 -4.17 7.77
C HIS A 95 -10.64 -2.87 7.32
N LEU A 96 -11.38 -1.99 6.64
CA LEU A 96 -10.84 -0.73 6.16
C LEU A 96 -10.63 0.21 7.34
N ASN A 97 -9.39 0.66 7.53
CA ASN A 97 -9.09 1.79 8.40
C ASN A 97 -9.14 3.07 7.55
N ILE A 98 -10.09 3.96 7.83
CA ILE A 98 -10.23 5.23 7.07
C ILE A 98 -9.08 6.18 7.39
N GLU A 99 -8.52 6.09 8.59
CA GLU A 99 -7.42 6.95 9.04
C GLU A 99 -6.06 6.48 8.49
N ASN A 100 -5.91 5.18 8.16
CA ASN A 100 -4.62 4.57 7.80
C ASN A 100 -4.69 3.62 6.59
#